data_AF-A0A7Y5LYF8-F1
#
_entry.id   AF-A0A7Y5LYF8-F1
#
_cell.length_a   1.000
_cell.length_b   1.000
_cell.length_c   1.000
_cell.angle_alpha   90.00
_cell.angle_beta   90.00
_cell.angle_gamma   90.00
#
_symmetry.space_group_name_H-M   'P 1'
#
loop_
_entity.id
_entity.type
_entity.pdbx_description
1 polymer ?
#
loop_
_entity_poly.entity_id
_entity_poly.type
_entity_poly.pdbx_seq_one_letter_code
_entity_poly.pdbx_strand_id
1 'polypeptide(L)'
;MGLGIDIGASSVKALEVERRGGTVRVVGGGRIRWQTGETGGDDRAAQQRALMTILARAGEGAGTVFAGATGRDVNLRFSQVPNVPPAALESLVNFEMQQVRGKTGAVYCDRAVLSAEPGAAELPLLVGLIRTEYADARVAFLQECRVQVQDVVPNSLALYEVFLQSQDCREGECVLLADIGAENIDVIIVEDRRLSFARNINGGGKTLTDAIASTLRIPPAEAEKEKVAVRDLTRGRDSDPRADGVRQALLNACGQIATMLSSSIGFARTQTKRPLPVSRIYLSGGGARLAGFPRFIEDMLKIPVAPFDPFAGWELAGANLPKGFFEAPSEMAVAAGLALMASGKPATRLSFLPQQMRDRRAFTRRGAVAIAGAALLLLACSWQAVAAMGAKGDAKGRQEAVAAAKRDLDANATRGAELLEERDALRRKIETLCREAEAGGFMVRALSAARETKPDGIWLTSVDMTPAGQDETLPRGYRVRLRGLAQDPEEGKGSLPEYMAALKKHPLGLAVTSRKYDKQEGTSFFEFELELQ
;
A
#
# COMPACT_ATOMS: atom_id res chain seq x y z
N MET A 1 -14.40 15.21 -9.93
CA MET A 1 -14.88 16.29 -10.82
C MET A 1 -14.02 16.28 -12.07
N GLY A 2 -14.60 16.63 -13.21
CA GLY A 2 -13.89 16.68 -14.49
C GLY A 2 -14.42 17.83 -15.35
N LEU A 3 -13.49 18.57 -15.95
CA LEU A 3 -13.78 19.68 -16.85
C LEU A 3 -13.44 19.28 -18.29
N GLY A 4 -14.41 19.40 -19.18
CA GLY A 4 -14.23 19.20 -20.62
C GLY A 4 -14.22 20.52 -21.36
N ILE A 5 -13.22 20.74 -22.24
CA ILE A 5 -13.09 21.96 -23.04
C ILE A 5 -13.03 21.63 -24.53
N ASP A 6 -14.03 22.07 -25.29
CA ASP A 6 -14.09 21.97 -26.75
C ASP A 6 -13.83 23.35 -27.37
N ILE A 7 -12.68 23.48 -28.05
CA ILE A 7 -12.31 24.68 -28.81
C ILE A 7 -12.50 24.37 -30.30
N GLY A 8 -13.65 24.79 -30.83
CA GLY A 8 -14.01 24.69 -32.23
C GLY A 8 -13.65 25.94 -33.03
N ALA A 9 -13.94 25.93 -34.34
CA ALA A 9 -13.61 27.05 -35.23
C ALA A 9 -14.58 28.24 -35.12
N SER A 10 -15.79 28.07 -34.57
CA SER A 10 -16.81 29.11 -34.42
C SER A 10 -17.31 29.30 -32.98
N SER A 11 -16.79 28.51 -32.03
CA SER A 11 -17.22 28.55 -30.63
C SER A 11 -16.23 27.88 -29.69
N VAL A 12 -16.20 28.36 -28.46
CA VAL A 12 -15.57 27.68 -27.32
C VAL A 12 -16.67 27.22 -26.36
N LYS A 13 -16.53 25.99 -25.88
CA LYS A 13 -17.48 25.36 -24.96
C LYS A 13 -16.72 24.71 -23.84
N ALA A 14 -17.22 24.84 -22.62
CA ALA A 14 -16.70 24.06 -21.50
C ALA A 14 -17.83 23.61 -20.58
N LEU A 15 -17.62 22.45 -19.95
CA LEU A 15 -18.56 21.85 -19.02
C LEU A 15 -17.81 21.16 -17.89
N GLU A 16 -18.18 21.47 -16.65
CA GLU A 16 -17.71 20.76 -15.47
C GLU A 16 -18.80 19.80 -14.97
N VAL A 17 -18.39 18.56 -14.72
CA VAL A 17 -19.24 17.51 -14.18
C VAL A 17 -18.64 16.84 -12.95
N GLU A 18 -19.51 16.36 -12.07
CA GLU A 18 -19.17 15.53 -10.93
C GLU A 18 -19.88 14.18 -11.06
N ARG A 19 -19.14 13.09 -10.85
CA ARG A 19 -19.71 11.73 -10.85
C ARG A 19 -19.95 11.29 -9.40
N ARG A 20 -21.21 11.04 -9.03
CA ARG A 20 -21.62 10.58 -7.69
C ARG A 20 -22.49 9.35 -7.80
N GLY A 21 -22.04 8.22 -7.25
CA GLY A 21 -22.86 7.02 -7.10
C GLY A 21 -23.47 6.47 -8.41
N GLY A 22 -22.82 6.72 -9.56
CA GLY A 22 -23.32 6.33 -10.89
C GLY A 22 -24.08 7.43 -11.63
N THR A 23 -24.55 8.47 -10.93
CA THR A 23 -25.19 9.65 -11.52
C THR A 23 -24.14 10.70 -11.90
N VAL A 24 -24.38 11.40 -13.01
CA VAL A 24 -23.57 12.53 -13.46
C VAL A 24 -24.31 13.80 -13.10
N ARG A 25 -23.66 14.69 -12.35
CA ARG A 25 -24.17 16.01 -12.00
C ARG A 25 -23.40 17.08 -12.75
N VAL A 26 -24.12 18.01 -13.38
CA VAL A 26 -23.52 19.21 -13.99
C VAL A 26 -23.27 20.24 -12.90
N VAL A 27 -22.04 20.74 -12.83
CA VAL A 27 -21.63 21.74 -11.84
C VAL A 27 -21.73 23.15 -12.44
N GLY A 28 -21.23 23.33 -13.65
CA GLY A 28 -21.27 24.59 -14.35
C GLY A 28 -20.66 24.48 -15.74
N GLY A 29 -20.75 25.56 -16.51
CA GLY A 29 -20.26 25.56 -17.88
C GLY A 29 -20.91 26.61 -18.74
N GLY A 30 -20.69 26.50 -20.05
CA GLY A 30 -21.22 27.45 -21.01
C GLY A 30 -20.63 27.28 -22.39
N ARG A 31 -21.13 28.12 -23.30
CA ARG A 31 -20.66 28.25 -24.67
C ARG A 31 -20.63 29.72 -25.07
N ILE A 32 -19.62 30.09 -25.84
CA ILE A 32 -19.55 31.40 -26.49
C ILE A 32 -19.22 31.17 -27.96
N ARG A 33 -20.02 31.77 -28.84
CA ARG A 33 -19.86 31.72 -30.29
C ARG A 33 -19.23 33.02 -30.77
N TRP A 34 -18.46 32.95 -31.86
CA TRP A 34 -17.95 34.12 -32.56
C TRP A 34 -18.38 34.07 -34.04
N GLN A 35 -18.56 35.23 -34.65
CA GLN A 35 -18.99 35.31 -36.05
C GLN A 35 -17.86 34.89 -36.97
N THR A 36 -18.13 33.93 -37.85
CA THR A 36 -17.18 33.46 -38.86
C THR A 36 -16.91 34.59 -39.85
N GLY A 37 -15.69 35.16 -39.81
CA GLY A 37 -15.25 36.23 -40.72
C GLY A 37 -15.01 37.61 -40.08
N GLU A 38 -15.51 37.88 -38.86
CA GLU A 38 -15.13 39.11 -38.13
C GLU A 38 -13.76 38.98 -37.47
N THR A 39 -13.43 37.77 -37.03
CA THR A 39 -12.10 37.39 -36.54
C THR A 39 -11.53 36.35 -37.49
N GLY A 40 -10.90 36.78 -38.58
CA GLY A 40 -10.03 35.89 -39.34
C GLY A 40 -8.93 35.42 -38.40
N GLY A 41 -9.00 34.19 -37.89
CA GLY A 41 -7.93 33.48 -37.17
C GLY A 41 -7.39 34.10 -35.87
N ASP A 42 -7.57 35.39 -35.59
CA ASP A 42 -6.69 36.08 -34.64
C ASP A 42 -7.35 37.25 -33.90
N ASP A 43 -8.36 36.95 -33.08
CA ASP A 43 -8.39 37.59 -31.77
C ASP A 43 -8.24 36.49 -30.73
N ARG A 44 -7.04 35.91 -30.64
CA ARG A 44 -6.64 34.96 -29.58
C ARG A 44 -7.01 35.48 -28.20
N ALA A 45 -6.98 36.81 -28.01
CA ALA A 45 -7.41 37.45 -26.78
C ALA A 45 -8.95 37.40 -26.60
N ALA A 46 -9.76 37.53 -27.65
CA ALA A 46 -11.21 37.27 -27.56
C ALA A 46 -11.52 35.82 -27.18
N GLN A 47 -10.82 34.85 -27.77
CA GLN A 47 -10.99 33.43 -27.42
C GLN A 47 -10.60 33.17 -25.96
N GLN A 48 -9.50 33.78 -25.50
CA GLN A 48 -9.07 33.71 -24.10
C GLN A 48 -10.13 34.33 -23.17
N ARG A 49 -10.61 35.55 -23.45
CA ARG A 49 -11.68 36.21 -22.66
C ARG A 49 -12.94 35.37 -22.61
N ALA A 50 -13.33 34.77 -23.73
CA ALA A 50 -14.48 33.89 -23.83
C ALA A 50 -14.30 32.64 -22.96
N LEU A 51 -13.16 31.95 -23.07
CA LEU A 51 -12.90 30.77 -22.26
C LEU A 51 -12.87 31.13 -20.77
N MET A 52 -12.17 32.19 -20.36
CA MET A 52 -12.14 32.65 -18.97
C MET A 52 -13.53 32.98 -18.42
N THR A 53 -14.41 33.55 -19.25
CA THR A 53 -15.82 33.84 -18.89
C THR A 53 -16.63 32.56 -18.64
N ILE A 54 -16.35 31.49 -19.39
CA ILE A 54 -16.99 30.18 -19.17
C ILE A 54 -16.39 29.50 -17.94
N LEU A 55 -15.07 29.53 -17.77
CA LEU A 55 -14.37 28.93 -16.63
C LEU A 55 -14.81 29.53 -15.30
N ALA A 56 -15.07 30.84 -15.24
CA ALA A 56 -15.64 31.50 -14.06
C ALA A 56 -17.01 30.92 -13.63
N ARG A 57 -17.74 30.27 -14.55
CA ARG A 57 -18.99 29.55 -14.24
C ARG A 57 -18.76 28.07 -13.94
N ALA A 58 -17.82 27.45 -14.64
CA ALA A 58 -17.50 26.04 -14.58
C ALA A 58 -16.68 25.63 -13.34
N GLY A 59 -16.74 26.40 -12.24
CA GLY A 59 -16.01 26.16 -11.00
C GLY A 59 -14.50 26.41 -11.11
N GLU A 60 -13.91 27.09 -10.13
CA GLU A 60 -12.43 27.21 -10.01
C GLU A 60 -11.77 25.91 -9.47
N GLY A 61 -12.54 24.82 -9.39
CA GLY A 61 -12.17 23.59 -8.70
C GLY A 61 -11.05 22.83 -9.41
N ALA A 62 -10.11 22.30 -8.63
CA ALA A 62 -8.93 21.52 -9.02
C ALA A 62 -9.27 20.15 -9.65
N GLY A 63 -10.22 20.11 -10.58
CA GLY A 63 -10.62 18.93 -11.34
C GLY A 63 -9.64 18.62 -12.47
N THR A 64 -9.68 17.37 -12.92
CA THR A 64 -8.99 16.94 -14.13
C THR A 64 -9.57 17.69 -15.34
N VAL A 65 -8.72 18.20 -16.25
CA VAL A 65 -9.18 18.91 -17.45
C VAL A 65 -8.82 18.15 -18.71
N PHE A 66 -9.79 17.81 -19.53
CA PHE A 66 -9.58 17.22 -20.86
C PHE A 66 -9.98 18.21 -21.95
N ALA A 67 -9.14 18.33 -22.98
CA ALA A 67 -9.39 19.18 -24.13
C ALA A 67 -9.64 18.36 -25.39
N GLY A 68 -10.58 18.82 -26.21
CA GLY A 68 -10.89 18.20 -27.50
C GLY A 68 -9.91 18.58 -28.61
N ALA A 69 -9.72 17.67 -29.55
CA ALA A 69 -9.00 17.88 -30.81
C ALA A 69 -9.79 17.29 -31.98
N THR A 70 -9.88 18.04 -33.08
CA THR A 70 -10.65 17.66 -34.27
C THR A 70 -10.06 18.30 -35.52
N GLY A 71 -10.49 17.84 -36.68
CA GLY A 71 -10.19 18.42 -37.98
C GLY A 71 -8.97 17.84 -38.68
N ARG A 72 -8.47 18.58 -39.67
CA ARG A 72 -7.41 18.18 -40.61
C ARG A 72 -6.13 17.67 -39.95
N ASP A 73 -5.84 18.18 -38.77
CA ASP A 73 -4.64 17.85 -38.01
C ASP A 73 -4.79 16.59 -37.16
N VAL A 74 -5.99 15.99 -37.11
CA VAL A 74 -6.30 14.75 -36.39
C VAL A 74 -6.72 13.67 -37.38
N ASN A 75 -6.08 12.51 -37.30
CA ASN A 75 -6.45 11.34 -38.10
C ASN A 75 -6.62 10.11 -37.21
N LEU A 76 -7.72 9.37 -37.42
CA LEU A 76 -8.01 8.11 -36.75
C LEU A 76 -7.96 6.98 -37.77
N ARG A 77 -7.27 5.89 -37.43
CA ARG A 77 -7.12 4.71 -38.27
C ARG A 77 -7.44 3.45 -37.48
N PHE A 78 -8.23 2.58 -38.08
CA PHE A 78 -8.48 1.24 -37.55
C PHE A 78 -7.55 0.25 -38.24
N SER A 79 -6.93 -0.59 -37.42
CA SER A 79 -6.15 -1.77 -37.80
C SER A 79 -6.68 -2.97 -37.02
N GLN A 80 -6.26 -4.17 -37.41
CA GLN A 80 -6.62 -5.42 -36.72
C GLN A 80 -5.33 -6.03 -36.19
N VAL A 81 -5.33 -6.48 -34.94
CA VAL A 81 -4.20 -7.20 -34.35
C VAL A 81 -4.65 -8.57 -33.84
N PRO A 82 -3.83 -9.62 -33.95
CA PRO A 82 -4.17 -10.94 -33.41
C PRO A 82 -4.53 -10.89 -31.92
N ASN A 83 -5.56 -11.63 -31.52
CA ASN A 83 -5.93 -11.81 -30.12
C ASN A 83 -4.99 -12.82 -29.45
N VAL A 84 -3.87 -12.30 -28.92
CA VAL A 84 -2.82 -13.08 -28.27
C VAL A 84 -2.64 -12.65 -26.81
N PRO A 85 -1.93 -13.42 -25.97
CA PRO A 85 -1.68 -13.03 -24.58
C PRO A 85 -1.09 -11.62 -24.45
N PRO A 86 -1.39 -10.89 -23.34
CA PRO A 86 -1.12 -9.45 -23.22
C PRO A 86 0.32 -9.00 -23.56
N ALA A 87 1.34 -9.77 -23.15
CA ALA A 87 2.74 -9.42 -23.41
C ALA A 87 3.11 -9.46 -24.91
N ALA A 88 2.60 -10.46 -25.63
CA ALA A 88 2.78 -10.56 -27.07
C ALA A 88 1.98 -9.47 -27.82
N LEU A 89 0.77 -9.19 -27.33
CA LEU A 89 -0.09 -8.13 -27.88
C LEU A 89 0.60 -6.77 -27.77
N GLU A 90 1.18 -6.45 -26.61
CA GLU A 90 1.93 -5.20 -26.43
C GLU A 90 3.10 -5.08 -27.41
N SER A 91 3.81 -6.17 -27.69
CA SER A 91 4.93 -6.20 -28.62
C SER A 91 4.49 -5.95 -30.07
N LEU A 92 3.43 -6.63 -30.52
CA LEU A 92 2.83 -6.43 -31.85
C LEU A 92 2.35 -5.00 -32.03
N VAL A 93 1.64 -4.49 -31.03
CA VAL A 93 1.09 -3.16 -31.08
C VAL A 93 2.20 -2.10 -31.04
N ASN A 94 3.27 -2.30 -30.26
CA ASN A 94 4.41 -1.39 -30.27
C ASN A 94 5.13 -1.39 -31.63
N PHE A 95 5.24 -2.54 -32.30
CA PHE A 95 5.79 -2.64 -33.64
C PHE A 95 4.94 -1.88 -34.67
N GLU A 96 3.61 -2.01 -34.61
CA GLU A 96 2.67 -1.24 -35.44
C GLU A 96 2.86 0.26 -35.22
N MET A 97 2.96 0.71 -33.96
CA MET A 97 3.18 2.11 -33.63
C MET A 97 4.53 2.63 -34.14
N GLN A 98 5.59 1.82 -34.11
CA GLN A 98 6.90 2.18 -34.67
C GLN A 98 6.82 2.35 -36.19
N GLN A 99 6.11 1.47 -36.90
CA GLN A 99 5.91 1.62 -38.34
C GLN A 99 5.12 2.89 -38.68
N VAL A 100 4.07 3.18 -37.92
CA VAL A 100 3.26 4.38 -38.11
C VAL A 100 4.09 5.65 -37.89
N ARG A 101 4.93 5.68 -36.84
CA ARG A 101 5.88 6.78 -36.57
C ARG A 101 6.96 6.90 -37.66
N GLY A 102 7.48 5.79 -38.16
CA GLY A 102 8.49 5.81 -39.23
C GLY A 102 7.94 6.37 -40.55
N LYS A 103 6.65 6.18 -40.82
CA LYS A 103 5.97 6.68 -42.03
C LYS A 103 5.44 8.11 -41.88
N THR A 104 5.17 8.54 -40.65
CA THR A 104 4.45 9.79 -40.38
C THR A 104 5.38 10.70 -39.58
N GLY A 105 5.84 11.81 -40.17
CA GLY A 105 6.85 12.71 -39.60
C GLY A 105 6.44 13.40 -38.28
N ALA A 106 6.26 14.72 -38.29
CA ALA A 106 5.96 15.52 -37.09
C ALA A 106 4.53 15.32 -36.56
N VAL A 107 4.24 14.13 -36.03
CA VAL A 107 2.95 13.79 -35.41
C VAL A 107 3.13 13.16 -34.02
N TYR A 108 2.25 13.51 -33.09
CA TYR A 108 2.02 12.65 -31.93
C TYR A 108 1.09 11.53 -32.34
N CYS A 109 1.36 10.34 -31.80
CA CYS A 109 0.55 9.18 -32.04
C CYS A 109 0.33 8.40 -30.76
N ASP A 110 -0.87 7.87 -30.63
CA ASP A 110 -1.28 7.01 -29.53
C ASP A 110 -2.32 6.01 -30.03
N ARG A 111 -2.69 5.07 -29.18
CA ARG A 111 -3.46 3.90 -29.57
C ARG A 111 -4.44 3.46 -28.50
N ALA A 112 -5.50 2.79 -28.93
CA ALA A 112 -6.42 2.09 -28.07
C ALA A 112 -6.77 0.72 -28.67
N VAL A 113 -6.58 -0.35 -27.88
CA VAL A 113 -7.15 -1.65 -28.23
C VAL A 113 -8.62 -1.61 -27.83
N LEU A 114 -9.50 -1.84 -28.80
CA LEU A 114 -10.95 -1.79 -28.62
C LEU A 114 -11.48 -3.15 -28.21
N SER A 115 -12.65 -3.15 -27.57
CA SER A 115 -13.34 -4.38 -27.20
C SER A 115 -13.86 -5.11 -28.43
N ALA A 116 -13.65 -6.42 -28.47
CA ALA A 116 -14.14 -7.32 -29.51
C ALA A 116 -15.19 -8.29 -28.94
N GLU A 117 -15.85 -9.05 -29.80
CA GLU A 117 -16.72 -10.15 -29.35
C GLU A 117 -15.92 -11.21 -28.58
N PRO A 118 -16.54 -11.89 -27.60
CA PRO A 118 -15.93 -13.04 -26.96
C PRO A 118 -15.50 -14.09 -28.00
N GLY A 119 -14.24 -14.54 -27.93
CA GLY A 119 -13.69 -15.52 -28.88
C GLY A 119 -13.24 -14.95 -30.23
N ALA A 120 -13.23 -13.63 -30.42
CA ALA A 120 -12.68 -13.01 -31.63
C ALA A 120 -11.19 -13.35 -31.81
N ALA A 121 -10.82 -13.79 -33.01
CA ALA A 121 -9.43 -14.11 -33.36
C ALA A 121 -8.55 -12.85 -33.53
N GLU A 122 -9.16 -11.72 -33.88
CA GLU A 122 -8.51 -10.42 -34.04
C GLU A 122 -9.20 -9.39 -33.14
N LEU A 123 -8.42 -8.45 -32.62
CA LEU A 123 -8.86 -7.31 -31.83
C LEU A 123 -8.74 -6.04 -32.68
N PRO A 124 -9.75 -5.17 -32.69
CA PRO A 124 -9.65 -3.88 -33.36
C PRO A 124 -8.66 -2.97 -32.60
N LEU A 125 -7.69 -2.43 -33.33
CA LEU A 125 -6.74 -1.43 -32.85
C LEU A 125 -7.07 -0.08 -33.45
N LEU A 126 -7.42 0.89 -32.62
CA LEU A 126 -7.54 2.29 -33.01
C LEU A 126 -6.19 2.98 -32.84
N VAL A 127 -5.68 3.59 -33.90
CA VAL A 127 -4.49 4.42 -33.89
C VAL A 127 -4.90 5.86 -34.18
N GLY A 128 -4.57 6.75 -33.25
CA GLY A 128 -4.78 8.19 -33.39
C GLY A 128 -3.48 8.90 -33.73
N LEU A 129 -3.58 9.87 -34.63
CA LEU A 129 -2.50 10.72 -35.09
C LEU A 129 -2.92 12.18 -34.95
N ILE A 130 -2.02 13.02 -34.46
CA ILE A 130 -2.22 14.47 -34.38
C ILE A 130 -0.94 15.20 -34.80
N ARG A 131 -1.04 16.28 -35.57
CA ARG A 131 0.12 17.13 -35.88
C ARG A 131 0.67 17.74 -34.58
N THR A 132 1.99 17.67 -34.36
CA THR A 132 2.62 18.15 -33.12
C THR A 132 2.32 19.62 -32.87
N GLU A 133 2.48 20.47 -33.90
CA GLU A 133 2.21 21.91 -33.83
C GLU A 133 0.79 22.24 -33.38
N TYR A 134 -0.20 21.49 -33.86
CA TYR A 134 -1.60 21.69 -33.49
C TYR A 134 -1.86 21.29 -32.02
N ALA A 135 -1.31 20.15 -31.58
CA ALA A 135 -1.41 19.72 -30.19
C ALA A 135 -0.71 20.68 -29.22
N ASP A 136 0.50 21.12 -29.57
CA ASP A 136 1.30 22.06 -28.76
C ASP A 136 0.62 23.43 -28.66
N ALA A 137 0.12 23.96 -29.78
CA ALA A 137 -0.63 25.22 -29.80
C ALA A 137 -1.89 25.15 -28.93
N ARG A 138 -2.61 24.02 -28.98
CA ARG A 138 -3.81 23.80 -28.15
C ARG A 138 -3.48 23.81 -26.67
N VAL A 139 -2.42 23.13 -26.26
CA VAL A 139 -1.99 23.09 -24.87
C VAL A 139 -1.46 24.44 -24.41
N ALA A 140 -0.65 25.13 -25.22
CA ALA A 140 -0.12 26.46 -24.92
C ALA A 140 -1.25 27.49 -24.70
N PHE A 141 -2.25 27.51 -25.57
CA PHE A 141 -3.42 28.38 -25.42
C PHE A 141 -4.17 28.13 -24.10
N LEU A 142 -4.34 26.87 -23.71
CA LEU A 142 -4.99 26.52 -22.45
C LEU A 142 -4.13 26.92 -21.24
N GLN A 143 -2.81 26.79 -21.33
CA GLN A 143 -1.88 27.28 -20.30
C GLN A 143 -1.92 28.80 -20.15
N GLU A 144 -2.05 29.56 -21.24
CA GLU A 144 -2.27 31.02 -21.21
C GLU A 144 -3.56 31.40 -20.47
N CYS A 145 -4.57 30.53 -20.53
CA CYS A 145 -5.81 30.64 -19.76
C CYS A 145 -5.69 30.12 -18.32
N ARG A 146 -4.48 29.81 -17.85
CA ARG A 146 -4.19 29.19 -16.54
C ARG A 146 -4.86 27.82 -16.34
N VAL A 147 -5.18 27.13 -17.43
CA VAL A 147 -5.77 25.79 -17.41
C VAL A 147 -4.68 24.74 -17.55
N GLN A 148 -4.57 23.85 -16.56
CA GLN A 148 -3.67 22.70 -16.64
C GLN A 148 -4.37 21.50 -17.29
N VAL A 149 -4.14 21.33 -18.59
CA VAL A 149 -4.74 20.25 -19.39
C VAL A 149 -4.13 18.90 -19.02
N GLN A 150 -4.94 17.98 -18.49
CA GLN A 150 -4.48 16.63 -18.18
C GLN A 150 -4.31 15.81 -19.47
N ASP A 151 -5.20 15.96 -20.43
CA ASP A 151 -5.14 15.24 -21.69
C ASP A 151 -5.77 16.01 -22.85
N VAL A 152 -5.32 15.71 -24.06
CA VAL A 152 -5.93 16.16 -25.31
C VAL A 152 -6.44 14.91 -26.01
N VAL A 153 -7.70 14.89 -26.42
CA VAL A 153 -8.34 13.67 -26.95
C VAL A 153 -9.15 13.97 -28.21
N PRO A 154 -9.28 13.00 -29.14
CA PRO A 154 -10.13 13.17 -30.31
C PRO A 154 -11.58 13.46 -29.93
N ASN A 155 -12.20 14.44 -30.57
CA ASN A 155 -13.62 14.80 -30.34
C ASN A 155 -14.56 13.61 -30.57
N SER A 156 -14.28 12.75 -31.56
CA SER A 156 -15.04 11.53 -31.81
C SER A 156 -15.05 10.55 -30.62
N LEU A 157 -13.95 10.46 -29.86
CA LEU A 157 -13.93 9.64 -28.63
C LEU A 157 -14.69 10.30 -27.49
N ALA A 158 -14.72 11.63 -27.43
CA ALA A 158 -15.59 12.33 -26.51
C ALA A 158 -17.08 12.08 -26.81
N LEU A 159 -17.47 12.14 -28.09
CA LEU A 159 -18.83 11.79 -28.52
C LEU A 159 -19.19 10.35 -28.12
N TYR A 160 -18.26 9.42 -28.26
CA TYR A 160 -18.45 8.05 -27.85
C TYR A 160 -18.69 7.95 -26.33
N GLU A 161 -17.87 8.61 -25.52
CA GLU A 161 -18.00 8.57 -24.06
C GLU A 161 -19.37 9.09 -23.59
N VAL A 162 -19.84 10.22 -24.13
CA VAL A 162 -21.15 10.77 -23.75
C VAL A 162 -22.29 9.89 -24.25
N PHE A 163 -22.17 9.30 -25.44
CA PHE A 163 -23.18 8.39 -25.97
C PHE A 163 -23.35 7.16 -25.09
N LEU A 164 -22.26 6.57 -24.57
CA LEU A 164 -22.33 5.42 -23.67
C LEU A 164 -23.14 5.67 -22.39
N GLN A 165 -23.21 6.93 -21.94
CA GLN A 165 -23.99 7.34 -20.77
C GLN A 165 -25.43 7.72 -21.11
N SER A 166 -25.78 7.84 -22.39
CA SER A 166 -27.12 8.18 -22.85
C SER A 166 -28.06 6.97 -22.86
N GLN A 167 -29.36 7.22 -22.76
CA GLN A 167 -30.41 6.19 -22.89
C GLN A 167 -30.58 5.68 -24.32
N ASP A 168 -29.98 6.39 -25.28
CA ASP A 168 -29.99 6.05 -26.70
C ASP A 168 -28.97 4.96 -27.06
N CYS A 169 -28.03 4.65 -26.15
CA CYS A 169 -27.03 3.61 -26.35
C CYS A 169 -27.54 2.25 -25.84
N ARG A 170 -28.29 1.56 -26.69
CA ARG A 170 -28.92 0.27 -26.41
C ARG A 170 -28.07 -0.91 -26.89
N GLU A 171 -28.20 -2.04 -26.22
CA GLU A 171 -27.65 -3.31 -26.69
C GLU A 171 -28.47 -3.82 -27.90
N GLY A 172 -27.83 -4.52 -28.83
CA GLY A 172 -28.44 -5.03 -30.06
C GLY A 172 -28.60 -4.00 -31.18
N GLU A 173 -28.23 -2.73 -30.96
CA GLU A 173 -28.34 -1.67 -31.96
C GLU A 173 -26.97 -1.25 -32.51
N CYS A 174 -26.94 -0.95 -33.81
CA CYS A 174 -25.82 -0.30 -34.48
C CYS A 174 -26.26 1.12 -34.87
N VAL A 175 -25.56 2.12 -34.35
CA VAL A 175 -25.95 3.52 -34.41
C VAL A 175 -24.78 4.37 -34.90
N LEU A 176 -25.05 5.34 -35.76
CA LEU A 176 -24.08 6.35 -36.16
C LEU A 176 -24.35 7.64 -35.40
N LEU A 177 -23.30 8.23 -34.84
CA LEU A 177 -23.36 9.59 -34.33
C LEU A 177 -22.47 10.49 -35.18
N ALA A 178 -22.97 11.68 -35.51
CA ALA A 178 -22.22 12.68 -36.25
C ALA A 178 -22.32 14.04 -35.57
N ASP A 179 -21.19 14.58 -35.12
CA ASP A 179 -21.08 15.98 -34.70
C ASP A 179 -20.75 16.85 -35.89
N ILE A 180 -21.71 17.67 -36.31
CA ILE A 180 -21.55 18.61 -37.41
C ILE A 180 -21.01 19.92 -36.85
N GLY A 181 -19.69 20.06 -36.81
CA GLY A 181 -19.00 21.28 -36.44
C GLY A 181 -19.06 22.36 -37.52
N ALA A 182 -18.33 23.46 -37.31
CA ALA A 182 -18.23 24.52 -38.31
C ALA A 182 -17.39 24.07 -39.52
N GLU A 183 -16.20 23.51 -39.29
CA GLU A 183 -15.27 23.14 -40.36
C GLU A 183 -15.01 21.64 -40.48
N ASN A 184 -15.46 20.86 -39.49
CA ASN A 184 -15.23 19.42 -39.43
C ASN A 184 -16.49 18.67 -38.98
N ILE A 185 -16.59 17.41 -39.38
CA ILE A 185 -17.59 16.45 -38.94
C ILE A 185 -16.88 15.28 -38.26
N ASP A 186 -17.18 15.05 -36.99
CA ASP A 186 -16.71 13.89 -36.24
C ASP A 186 -17.78 12.79 -36.30
N VAL A 187 -17.44 11.62 -36.84
CA VAL A 187 -18.36 10.49 -37.01
C VAL A 187 -17.88 9.30 -36.19
N ILE A 188 -18.80 8.71 -35.44
CA ILE A 188 -18.60 7.40 -34.81
C ILE A 188 -19.71 6.44 -35.19
N ILE A 189 -19.41 5.15 -35.23
CA ILE A 189 -20.40 4.07 -35.28
C ILE A 189 -20.20 3.21 -34.04
N VAL A 190 -21.28 3.02 -33.31
CA VAL A 190 -21.34 2.25 -32.07
C VAL A 190 -22.26 1.08 -32.30
N GLU A 191 -21.80 -0.12 -31.95
CA GLU A 191 -22.56 -1.36 -32.06
C GLU A 191 -22.44 -2.12 -30.73
N ASP A 192 -23.56 -2.52 -30.15
CA ASP A 192 -23.60 -3.22 -28.86
C ASP A 192 -22.82 -2.48 -27.76
N ARG A 193 -22.97 -1.15 -27.74
CA ARG A 193 -22.24 -0.24 -26.83
C ARG A 193 -20.71 -0.27 -26.99
N ARG A 194 -20.18 -0.77 -28.11
CA ARG A 194 -18.74 -0.79 -28.44
C ARG A 194 -18.46 0.13 -29.61
N LEU A 195 -17.33 0.84 -29.54
CA LEU A 195 -16.86 1.66 -30.65
C LEU A 195 -16.41 0.78 -31.81
N SER A 196 -17.19 0.72 -32.88
CA SER A 196 -16.88 -0.05 -34.08
C SER A 196 -16.11 0.78 -35.11
N PHE A 197 -16.34 2.09 -35.16
CA PHE A 197 -15.69 2.97 -36.12
C PHE A 197 -15.65 4.42 -35.62
N ALA A 198 -14.61 5.16 -35.96
CA ALA A 198 -14.44 6.58 -35.67
C ALA A 198 -13.62 7.26 -36.75
N ARG A 199 -14.04 8.43 -37.22
CA ARG A 199 -13.26 9.25 -38.15
C ARG A 199 -13.57 10.73 -37.96
N ASN A 200 -12.66 11.55 -38.47
CA ASN A 200 -12.92 12.96 -38.72
C ASN A 200 -13.01 13.21 -40.23
N ILE A 201 -13.84 14.18 -40.63
CA ILE A 201 -14.07 14.57 -42.02
C ILE A 201 -14.02 16.10 -42.09
N ASN A 202 -13.38 16.62 -43.12
CA ASN A 202 -13.41 18.06 -43.40
C ASN A 202 -14.75 18.43 -44.04
N GLY A 203 -15.32 19.55 -43.62
CA GLY A 203 -16.65 20.00 -44.02
C GLY A 203 -17.54 20.18 -42.81
N GLY A 204 -18.74 20.73 -42.99
CA GLY A 204 -19.66 20.99 -41.88
C GLY A 204 -20.47 22.25 -42.12
N GLY A 205 -20.75 23.00 -41.06
CA GLY A 205 -21.56 24.21 -41.13
C GLY A 205 -21.02 25.28 -42.09
N LYS A 206 -19.70 25.38 -42.28
CA LYS A 206 -19.05 26.31 -43.21
C LYS A 206 -19.38 25.95 -44.66
N THR A 207 -19.54 24.68 -44.99
CA THR A 207 -19.98 24.25 -46.34
C THR A 207 -21.35 24.83 -46.69
N LEU A 208 -22.25 24.91 -45.70
CA LEU A 208 -23.57 25.53 -45.86
C LEU A 208 -23.44 27.04 -46.10
N THR A 209 -22.63 27.71 -45.29
CA THR A 209 -22.38 29.15 -45.37
C THR A 209 -21.72 29.55 -46.69
N ASP A 210 -20.69 28.82 -47.13
CA ASP A 210 -19.96 29.04 -48.37
C ASP A 210 -20.87 28.85 -49.60
N ALA A 211 -21.82 27.89 -49.54
CA ALA A 211 -22.78 27.66 -50.61
C ALA A 211 -23.75 28.85 -50.77
N ILE A 212 -24.26 29.39 -49.66
CA ILE A 212 -25.11 30.59 -49.68
C ILE A 212 -24.32 31.79 -50.19
N ALA A 213 -23.12 32.01 -49.64
CA ALA A 213 -22.25 33.13 -50.03
C ALA A 213 -21.97 33.10 -51.54
N SER A 214 -21.68 31.92 -52.09
CA SER A 214 -21.40 31.74 -53.52
C SER A 214 -22.64 31.93 -54.39
N THR A 215 -23.80 31.44 -53.95
CA THR A 215 -25.07 31.52 -54.70
C THR A 215 -25.59 32.96 -54.75
N LEU A 216 -25.56 33.66 -53.62
CA LEU A 216 -26.05 35.03 -53.50
C LEU A 216 -24.97 36.10 -53.77
N ARG A 217 -23.70 35.69 -53.91
CA ARG A 217 -22.53 36.59 -54.03
C ARG A 217 -22.43 37.60 -52.88
N ILE A 218 -22.71 37.16 -51.67
CA ILE A 218 -22.66 37.97 -50.44
C ILE A 218 -21.47 37.56 -49.56
N PRO A 219 -20.98 38.44 -48.67
CA PRO A 219 -19.91 38.09 -47.73
C PRO A 219 -20.28 36.91 -46.81
N PRO A 220 -19.31 36.09 -46.36
CA PRO A 220 -19.57 34.94 -45.48
C PRO A 220 -20.33 35.27 -44.20
N ALA A 221 -20.08 36.44 -43.60
CA ALA A 221 -20.78 36.89 -42.40
C ALA A 221 -22.27 37.19 -42.66
N GLU A 222 -22.62 37.70 -43.85
CA GLU A 222 -24.02 37.89 -44.25
C GLU A 222 -24.67 36.55 -44.58
N ALA A 223 -23.96 35.67 -45.29
CA ALA A 223 -24.42 34.30 -45.58
C ALA A 223 -24.70 33.48 -44.32
N GLU A 224 -23.93 33.67 -43.24
CA GLU A 224 -24.18 33.02 -41.96
C GLU A 224 -25.49 33.49 -41.33
N LYS A 225 -25.80 34.79 -41.44
CA LYS A 225 -27.07 35.35 -40.94
C LYS A 225 -28.25 34.78 -41.72
N GLU A 226 -28.13 34.70 -43.04
CA GLU A 226 -29.14 34.07 -43.91
C GLU A 226 -29.35 32.60 -43.54
N LYS A 227 -28.26 31.84 -43.33
CA LYS A 227 -28.31 30.44 -42.90
C LYS A 227 -29.09 30.27 -41.58
N VAL A 228 -28.79 31.10 -40.58
CA VAL A 228 -29.42 31.03 -39.25
C VAL A 228 -30.88 31.49 -39.30
N ALA A 229 -31.25 32.37 -40.24
CA ALA A 229 -32.61 32.84 -40.42
C ALA A 229 -33.55 31.78 -41.02
N VAL A 230 -33.01 30.73 -41.66
CA VAL A 230 -33.81 29.64 -42.25
C VAL A 230 -34.62 28.92 -41.18
N ARG A 231 -35.94 28.87 -41.40
CA ARG A 231 -36.91 28.28 -40.46
C ARG A 231 -37.22 26.82 -40.74
N ASP A 232 -37.13 26.39 -42.00
CA ASP A 232 -37.37 25.01 -42.40
C ASP A 232 -36.81 24.75 -43.81
N LEU A 233 -35.78 23.90 -43.89
CA LEU A 233 -35.16 23.49 -45.14
C LEU A 233 -36.11 22.65 -46.03
N THR A 234 -37.06 21.95 -45.42
CA THR A 234 -37.93 20.98 -46.10
C THR A 234 -39.20 21.60 -46.69
N ARG A 235 -39.42 22.90 -46.46
CA ARG A 235 -40.52 23.62 -47.10
C ARG A 235 -40.32 23.71 -48.61
N GLY A 236 -41.45 23.80 -49.30
CA GLY A 236 -41.52 23.99 -50.75
C GLY A 236 -40.92 25.33 -51.19
N ARG A 237 -41.09 25.65 -52.47
CA ARG A 237 -40.56 26.90 -53.06
C ARG A 237 -41.04 28.13 -52.29
N ASP A 238 -40.10 29.00 -51.92
CA ASP A 238 -40.42 30.31 -51.35
C ASP A 238 -40.86 31.29 -52.43
N SER A 239 -41.80 32.18 -52.10
CA SER A 239 -42.26 33.22 -53.03
C SER A 239 -41.22 34.33 -53.24
N ASP A 240 -40.29 34.49 -52.29
CA ASP A 240 -39.14 35.39 -52.42
C ASP A 240 -37.99 34.69 -53.17
N PRO A 241 -37.55 35.20 -54.35
CA PRO A 241 -36.43 34.64 -55.10
C PRO A 241 -35.13 34.55 -54.31
N ARG A 242 -34.89 35.49 -53.38
CA ARG A 242 -33.67 35.46 -52.53
C ARG A 242 -33.75 34.29 -51.56
N ALA A 243 -34.87 34.13 -50.87
CA ALA A 243 -35.11 33.01 -49.95
C ALA A 243 -35.04 31.65 -50.67
N ASP A 244 -35.64 31.52 -51.86
CA ASP A 244 -35.53 30.27 -52.63
C ASP A 244 -34.08 30.00 -53.07
N GLY A 245 -33.32 31.05 -53.43
CA GLY A 245 -31.88 30.95 -53.71
C GLY A 245 -31.07 30.42 -52.52
N VAL A 246 -31.32 30.93 -51.31
CA VAL A 246 -30.71 30.41 -50.06
C VAL A 246 -31.05 28.93 -49.87
N ARG A 247 -32.34 28.58 -50.04
CA ARG A 247 -32.82 27.21 -49.85
C ARG A 247 -32.17 26.23 -50.83
N GLN A 248 -32.08 26.58 -52.12
CA GLN A 248 -31.43 25.74 -53.13
C GLN A 248 -29.93 25.54 -52.83
N ALA A 249 -29.23 26.61 -52.43
CA ALA A 249 -27.83 26.52 -52.01
C ALA A 249 -27.66 25.54 -50.84
N LEU A 250 -28.55 25.62 -49.85
CA LEU A 250 -28.55 24.75 -48.69
C LEU A 250 -28.88 23.30 -49.04
N LEU A 251 -29.86 23.02 -49.89
CA LEU A 251 -30.20 21.64 -50.30
C LEU A 251 -29.00 20.95 -50.95
N ASN A 252 -28.29 21.64 -51.85
CA ASN A 252 -27.08 21.12 -52.47
C ASN A 252 -25.99 20.82 -51.44
N ALA A 253 -25.74 21.76 -50.53
CA ALA A 253 -24.72 21.60 -49.49
C ALA A 253 -25.09 20.51 -48.45
N CYS A 254 -26.37 20.39 -48.09
CA CYS A 254 -26.86 19.31 -47.23
C CYS A 254 -26.72 17.94 -47.91
N GLY A 255 -26.94 17.86 -49.23
CA GLY A 255 -26.69 16.66 -50.02
C GLY A 255 -25.22 16.21 -49.98
N GLN A 256 -24.28 17.15 -49.97
CA GLN A 256 -22.85 16.85 -49.78
C GLN A 256 -22.59 16.26 -48.38
N ILE A 257 -23.19 16.83 -47.33
CA ILE A 257 -23.06 16.29 -45.96
C ILE A 257 -23.68 14.89 -45.86
N ALA A 258 -24.86 14.67 -46.43
CA ALA A 258 -25.48 13.35 -46.47
C ALA A 258 -24.59 12.32 -47.18
N THR A 259 -23.95 12.72 -48.29
CA THR A 259 -23.00 11.88 -49.02
C THR A 259 -21.76 11.55 -48.18
N MET A 260 -21.25 12.51 -47.40
CA MET A 260 -20.14 12.27 -46.46
C MET A 260 -20.52 11.28 -45.36
N LEU A 261 -21.74 11.36 -44.80
CA LEU A 261 -22.23 10.40 -43.81
C LEU A 261 -22.39 8.99 -44.43
N SER A 262 -23.04 8.89 -45.59
CA SER A 262 -23.18 7.63 -46.34
C SER A 262 -21.83 6.99 -46.66
N SER A 263 -20.88 7.79 -47.15
CA SER A 263 -19.50 7.35 -47.43
C SER A 263 -18.76 6.90 -46.17
N SER A 264 -19.09 7.46 -45.00
CA SER A 264 -18.51 7.05 -43.73
C SER A 264 -19.00 5.67 -43.30
N ILE A 265 -20.28 5.36 -43.53
CA ILE A 265 -20.84 4.01 -43.31
C ILE A 265 -20.15 3.02 -44.25
N GLY A 266 -20.01 3.36 -45.54
CA GLY A 266 -19.32 2.52 -46.52
C GLY A 266 -17.85 2.28 -46.15
N PHE A 267 -17.13 3.33 -45.76
CA PHE A 267 -15.74 3.22 -45.34
C PHE A 267 -15.58 2.40 -44.06
N ALA A 268 -16.49 2.54 -43.10
CA ALA A 268 -16.51 1.73 -41.88
C ALA A 268 -16.63 0.23 -42.21
N ARG A 269 -17.51 -0.14 -43.15
CA ARG A 269 -17.66 -1.53 -43.59
C ARG A 269 -16.37 -2.10 -44.18
N THR A 270 -15.73 -1.32 -45.06
CA THR A 270 -14.48 -1.73 -45.70
C THR A 270 -13.33 -1.85 -44.69
N GLN A 271 -13.16 -0.87 -43.80
CA GLN A 271 -12.04 -0.86 -42.86
C GLN A 271 -12.19 -1.90 -41.75
N THR A 272 -13.41 -2.10 -41.24
CA THR A 272 -13.69 -3.09 -40.18
C THR A 272 -13.88 -4.50 -40.73
N LYS A 273 -14.12 -4.65 -42.05
CA LYS A 273 -14.52 -5.90 -42.71
C LYS A 273 -15.82 -6.49 -42.13
N ARG A 274 -16.72 -5.64 -41.64
CA ARG A 274 -18.00 -6.02 -41.01
C ARG A 274 -19.17 -5.26 -41.66
N PRO A 275 -20.39 -5.82 -41.72
CA PRO A 275 -21.52 -5.22 -42.41
C PRO A 275 -22.08 -3.95 -41.73
N LEU A 276 -21.93 -3.80 -40.40
CA LEU A 276 -22.37 -2.63 -39.60
C LEU A 276 -23.73 -2.06 -40.06
N PRO A 277 -24.85 -2.73 -39.76
CA PRO A 277 -26.19 -2.32 -40.19
C PRO A 277 -26.68 -1.12 -39.34
N VAL A 278 -26.28 0.09 -39.71
CA VAL A 278 -26.68 1.32 -39.02
C VAL A 278 -28.20 1.48 -39.06
N SER A 279 -28.83 1.36 -37.89
CA SER A 279 -30.28 1.40 -37.67
C SER A 279 -30.80 2.81 -37.36
N ARG A 280 -29.93 3.72 -36.91
CA ARG A 280 -30.27 5.08 -36.53
C ARG A 280 -29.06 6.01 -36.62
N ILE A 281 -29.33 7.28 -36.89
CA ILE A 281 -28.33 8.35 -36.86
C ILE A 281 -28.72 9.37 -35.78
N TYR A 282 -27.77 9.72 -34.91
CA TYR A 282 -27.91 10.90 -34.06
C TYR A 282 -26.99 12.03 -34.52
N LEU A 283 -27.53 13.24 -34.56
CA LEU A 283 -26.81 14.43 -34.98
C LEU A 283 -26.52 15.34 -33.78
N SER A 284 -25.28 15.80 -33.69
CA SER A 284 -24.84 16.80 -32.72
C SER A 284 -24.11 17.97 -33.39
N GLY A 285 -23.70 18.96 -32.61
CA GLY A 285 -22.95 20.10 -33.14
C GLY A 285 -23.81 21.23 -33.70
N GLY A 286 -23.17 22.38 -33.97
CA GLY A 286 -23.86 23.61 -34.38
C GLY A 286 -24.41 23.56 -35.80
N GLY A 287 -23.77 22.82 -36.70
CA GLY A 287 -24.22 22.64 -38.08
C GLY A 287 -25.48 21.80 -38.20
N ALA A 288 -25.76 20.92 -37.22
CA ALA A 288 -26.98 20.11 -37.19
C ALA A 288 -28.24 20.90 -36.79
N ARG A 289 -28.09 22.17 -36.37
CA ARG A 289 -29.22 23.01 -35.93
C ARG A 289 -30.04 23.61 -37.06
N LEU A 290 -29.58 23.49 -38.30
CA LEU A 290 -30.36 23.96 -39.44
C LEU A 290 -31.74 23.29 -39.42
N ALA A 291 -32.80 24.10 -39.37
CA ALA A 291 -34.14 23.57 -39.24
C ALA A 291 -34.51 22.73 -40.47
N GLY A 292 -35.07 21.54 -40.24
CA GLY A 292 -35.36 20.56 -41.31
C GLY A 292 -34.16 19.70 -41.73
N PHE A 293 -32.95 19.97 -41.24
CA PHE A 293 -31.76 19.19 -41.61
C PHE A 293 -31.84 17.71 -41.20
N PRO A 294 -32.27 17.31 -39.99
CA PRO A 294 -32.43 15.90 -39.64
C PRO A 294 -33.36 15.15 -40.59
N ARG A 295 -34.52 15.75 -40.93
CA ARG A 295 -35.49 15.19 -41.87
C ARG A 295 -34.91 15.03 -43.28
N PHE A 296 -34.17 16.03 -43.75
CA PHE A 296 -33.49 15.96 -45.05
C PHE A 296 -32.50 14.79 -45.10
N ILE A 297 -31.71 14.58 -44.04
CA ILE A 297 -30.77 13.44 -43.96
C ILE A 297 -31.52 12.11 -43.89
N GLU A 298 -32.62 12.04 -43.14
CA GLU A 298 -33.48 10.85 -43.06
C GLU A 298 -34.07 10.49 -44.42
N ASP A 299 -34.58 11.47 -45.16
CA ASP A 299 -35.14 11.28 -46.50
C ASP A 299 -34.08 10.82 -47.51
N MET A 300 -32.86 11.33 -47.41
CA MET A 300 -31.77 11.00 -48.34
C MET A 300 -31.17 9.62 -48.04
N LEU A 301 -30.96 9.29 -46.77
CA LEU A 301 -30.27 8.06 -46.36
C LEU A 301 -31.22 6.90 -46.06
N LYS A 302 -32.52 7.17 -45.90
CA LYS A 302 -33.55 6.19 -45.50
C LYS A 302 -33.21 5.50 -44.17
N ILE A 303 -32.56 6.23 -43.26
CA ILE A 303 -32.22 5.80 -41.90
C ILE A 303 -32.82 6.84 -40.93
N PRO A 304 -33.54 6.43 -39.87
CA PRO A 304 -34.09 7.36 -38.89
C PRO A 304 -33.03 8.31 -38.31
N VAL A 305 -33.32 9.61 -38.26
CA VAL A 305 -32.39 10.63 -37.77
C VAL A 305 -33.00 11.42 -36.62
N ALA A 306 -32.25 11.58 -35.53
CA ALA A 306 -32.67 12.38 -34.38
C ALA A 306 -31.56 13.33 -33.90
N PRO A 307 -31.89 14.49 -33.31
CA PRO A 307 -30.89 15.26 -32.57
C PRO A 307 -30.44 14.49 -31.33
N PHE A 308 -29.15 14.54 -31.01
CA PHE A 308 -28.58 13.95 -29.80
C PHE A 308 -28.74 14.88 -28.59
N ASP A 309 -29.27 14.38 -27.48
CA ASP A 309 -29.27 15.09 -26.19
C ASP A 309 -28.25 14.47 -25.22
N PRO A 310 -27.10 15.13 -24.97
CA PRO A 310 -26.08 14.60 -24.06
C PRO A 310 -26.47 14.64 -22.58
N PHE A 311 -27.51 15.40 -22.19
CA PHE A 311 -27.86 15.63 -20.79
C PHE A 311 -29.02 14.76 -20.30
N ALA A 312 -29.57 13.90 -21.16
CA ALA A 312 -30.65 13.00 -20.81
C ALA A 312 -30.22 12.08 -19.63
N GLY A 313 -30.90 12.21 -18.49
CA GLY A 313 -30.62 11.43 -17.28
C GLY A 313 -29.55 12.01 -16.34
N TRP A 314 -29.07 13.24 -16.57
CA TRP A 314 -28.09 13.91 -15.71
C TRP A 314 -28.77 14.80 -14.66
N GLU A 315 -28.11 15.00 -13.51
CA GLU A 315 -28.55 15.95 -12.50
C GLU A 315 -28.12 17.37 -12.88
N LEU A 316 -29.09 18.24 -13.15
CA LEU A 316 -28.88 19.61 -13.60
C LEU A 316 -29.16 20.67 -12.52
N ALA A 317 -29.71 20.25 -11.39
CA ALA A 317 -30.12 21.15 -10.31
C ALA A 317 -28.90 21.85 -9.69
N GLY A 318 -29.00 23.17 -9.54
CA GLY A 318 -27.94 23.99 -8.94
C GLY A 318 -26.70 24.21 -9.83
N ALA A 319 -26.75 23.83 -11.12
CA ALA A 319 -25.66 24.07 -12.05
C ALA A 319 -25.52 25.57 -12.39
N ASN A 320 -24.29 26.10 -12.35
CA ASN A 320 -24.00 27.47 -12.75
C ASN A 320 -23.87 27.57 -14.29
N LEU A 321 -25.01 27.76 -14.95
CA LEU A 321 -25.12 27.78 -16.42
C LEU A 321 -25.70 29.12 -16.90
N PRO A 322 -25.29 29.61 -18.08
CA PRO A 322 -25.90 30.80 -18.67
C PRO A 322 -27.37 30.56 -19.06
N LYS A 323 -28.15 31.64 -19.14
CA LYS A 323 -29.51 31.59 -19.71
C LYS A 323 -29.48 31.04 -21.14
N GLY A 324 -30.44 30.18 -21.49
CA GLY A 324 -30.51 29.58 -22.83
C GLY A 324 -29.48 28.47 -23.10
N PHE A 325 -28.78 27.97 -22.07
CA PHE A 325 -27.83 26.86 -22.22
C PHE A 325 -28.47 25.63 -22.90
N PHE A 326 -29.69 25.28 -22.50
CA PHE A 326 -30.43 24.11 -23.00
C PHE A 326 -31.22 24.37 -24.30
N GLU A 327 -31.10 25.53 -24.94
CA GLU A 327 -31.76 25.78 -26.24
C GLU A 327 -31.17 24.93 -27.37
N ALA A 328 -29.94 24.44 -27.20
CA ALA A 328 -29.30 23.55 -28.16
C ALA A 328 -28.31 22.64 -27.42
N PRO A 329 -28.81 21.61 -26.70
CA PRO A 329 -27.98 20.75 -25.86
C PRO A 329 -27.02 19.90 -26.71
N SER A 330 -27.43 19.55 -27.92
CA SER A 330 -26.64 18.77 -28.89
C SER A 330 -25.29 19.40 -29.24
N GLU A 331 -25.14 20.73 -29.17
CA GLU A 331 -23.85 21.38 -29.40
C GLU A 331 -22.82 21.09 -28.30
N MET A 332 -23.27 20.71 -27.11
CA MET A 332 -22.43 20.46 -25.95
C MET A 332 -21.95 19.00 -25.88
N ALA A 333 -22.35 18.14 -26.82
CA ALA A 333 -22.06 16.70 -26.77
C ALA A 333 -20.56 16.40 -26.60
N VAL A 334 -19.69 17.04 -27.38
CA VAL A 334 -18.24 16.88 -27.27
C VAL A 334 -17.75 17.36 -25.90
N ALA A 335 -18.11 18.56 -25.45
CA ALA A 335 -17.69 19.11 -24.15
C ALA A 335 -18.17 18.24 -22.98
N ALA A 336 -19.38 17.69 -23.08
CA ALA A 336 -19.96 16.75 -22.12
C ALA A 336 -19.15 15.44 -22.07
N GLY A 337 -18.80 14.88 -23.23
CA GLY A 337 -17.95 13.69 -23.33
C GLY A 337 -16.55 13.90 -22.75
N LEU A 338 -15.92 15.04 -23.05
CA LEU A 338 -14.63 15.42 -22.48
C LEU A 338 -14.70 15.50 -20.95
N ALA A 339 -15.76 16.12 -20.41
CA ALA A 339 -15.96 16.26 -18.98
C ALA A 339 -16.15 14.91 -18.29
N LEU A 340 -16.91 13.99 -18.91
CA LEU A 340 -17.07 12.62 -18.43
C LEU A 340 -15.74 11.87 -18.38
N MET A 341 -14.97 11.91 -19.47
CA MET A 341 -13.64 11.29 -19.52
C MET A 341 -12.71 11.83 -18.45
N ALA A 342 -12.74 13.14 -18.21
CA ALA A 342 -11.93 13.78 -17.17
C ALA A 342 -12.39 13.42 -15.75
N SER A 343 -13.69 13.21 -15.54
CA SER A 343 -14.27 12.91 -14.23
C SER A 343 -14.03 11.47 -13.75
N GLY A 344 -13.64 10.56 -14.64
CA GLY A 344 -13.57 9.13 -14.36
C GLY A 344 -12.54 8.37 -15.21
N LYS A 345 -12.76 7.06 -15.37
CA LYS A 345 -11.98 6.24 -16.30
C LYS A 345 -12.70 6.26 -17.65
N PRO A 346 -12.09 6.80 -18.73
CA PRO A 346 -12.72 6.80 -20.05
C PRO A 346 -12.84 5.37 -20.58
N ALA A 347 -13.89 5.11 -21.37
CA ALA A 347 -14.15 3.82 -22.00
C ALA A 347 -13.06 3.45 -23.02
N THR A 348 -12.46 4.44 -23.66
CA THR A 348 -11.34 4.25 -24.60
C THR A 348 -10.25 5.26 -24.28
N ARG A 349 -9.06 4.78 -23.91
CA ARG A 349 -7.90 5.64 -23.61
C ARG A 349 -7.09 5.89 -24.87
N LEU A 350 -7.08 7.13 -25.34
CA LEU A 350 -6.22 7.59 -26.41
C LEU A 350 -5.86 9.06 -26.15
N SER A 351 -4.56 9.35 -26.00
CA SER A 351 -4.04 10.65 -25.58
C SER A 351 -3.18 11.28 -26.66
N PHE A 352 -3.52 12.51 -27.03
CA PHE A 352 -2.73 13.40 -27.87
C PHE A 352 -1.81 14.33 -27.09
N LEU A 353 -1.74 14.19 -25.77
CA LEU A 353 -0.86 15.03 -24.96
C LEU A 353 0.61 14.94 -25.44
N PRO A 354 1.33 16.07 -25.58
CA PRO A 354 2.73 16.07 -25.96
C PRO A 354 3.59 15.16 -25.07
N GLN A 355 4.51 14.39 -25.66
CA GLN A 355 5.32 13.41 -24.92
C GLN A 355 6.13 14.04 -23.79
N GLN A 356 6.71 15.23 -24.03
CA GLN A 356 7.47 15.96 -23.02
C GLN A 356 6.66 16.24 -21.74
N MET A 357 5.36 16.49 -21.87
CA MET A 357 4.47 16.71 -20.73
C MET A 357 4.09 15.39 -20.06
N ARG A 358 3.89 14.32 -20.83
CA ARG A 358 3.70 12.97 -20.26
C ARG A 358 4.91 12.56 -19.42
N ASP A 359 6.12 12.77 -19.94
CA ASP A 359 7.38 12.40 -19.28
C ASP A 359 7.65 13.27 -18.05
N ARG A 360 7.44 14.58 -18.13
CA ARG A 360 7.56 15.49 -16.98
C ARG A 360 6.59 15.14 -15.86
N ARG A 361 5.37 14.72 -16.20
CA ARG A 361 4.38 14.22 -15.22
C ARG A 361 4.76 12.87 -14.64
N ALA A 362 5.22 11.94 -15.47
CA ALA A 362 5.69 10.64 -15.02
C ALA A 362 6.89 10.79 -14.07
N PHE A 363 7.81 11.70 -14.38
CA PHE A 363 8.98 12.00 -13.56
C PHE A 363 8.58 12.62 -12.22
N THR A 364 7.74 13.66 -12.21
CA THR A 364 7.28 14.28 -10.95
C THR A 364 6.50 13.30 -10.07
N ARG A 365 5.63 12.47 -10.65
CA ARG A 365 4.91 11.42 -9.91
C ARG A 365 5.85 10.36 -9.35
N ARG A 366 6.79 9.84 -10.15
CA ARG A 366 7.80 8.87 -9.69
C ARG A 366 8.70 9.46 -8.63
N GLY A 367 9.10 10.73 -8.78
CA GLY A 367 9.87 11.47 -7.79
C GLY A 367 9.14 11.61 -6.46
N ALA A 368 7.87 11.99 -6.47
CA ALA A 368 7.06 12.07 -5.25
C ALA A 368 6.93 10.71 -4.54
N VAL A 369 6.70 9.63 -5.29
CA VAL A 369 6.65 8.26 -4.74
C VAL A 369 8.01 7.84 -4.18
N ALA A 370 9.10 8.16 -4.88
CA ALA A 370 10.45 7.87 -4.41
C ALA A 370 10.80 8.64 -3.13
N ILE A 371 10.40 9.91 -3.03
CA ILE A 371 10.55 10.74 -1.83
C ILE A 371 9.74 10.15 -0.66
N ALA A 372 8.48 9.77 -0.89
CA ALA A 372 7.66 9.11 0.13
C ALA A 372 8.25 7.77 0.59
N GLY A 373 8.76 6.97 -0.35
CA GLY A 373 9.46 5.72 -0.04
C GLY A 373 10.74 5.94 0.76
N ALA A 374 11.54 6.94 0.41
CA ALA A 374 12.74 7.33 1.15
C ALA A 374 12.40 7.81 2.58
N ALA A 375 11.32 8.59 2.75
CA ALA A 375 10.85 9.02 4.06
C ALA A 375 10.41 7.83 4.93
N LEU A 376 9.71 6.85 4.37
CA LEU A 376 9.34 5.61 5.08
C LEU A 376 10.57 4.77 5.46
N LEU A 377 11.56 4.66 4.58
CA LEU A 377 12.82 3.98 4.89
C LEU A 377 13.59 4.68 6.01
N LEU A 378 13.67 6.02 5.98
CA LEU A 378 14.28 6.79 7.06
C LEU A 378 13.57 6.56 8.39
N LEU A 379 12.23 6.60 8.40
CA LEU A 379 11.45 6.30 9.60
C LEU A 379 11.69 4.88 10.12
N ALA A 380 11.78 3.88 9.24
CA ALA A 380 12.08 2.51 9.61
C ALA A 380 13.50 2.35 10.19
N CYS A 381 14.50 2.99 9.56
CA CYS A 381 15.88 3.02 10.06
C CYS A 381 15.97 3.73 11.42
N SER A 382 15.26 4.86 11.59
CA SER A 382 15.16 5.57 12.87
C SER A 382 14.54 4.68 13.95
N TRP A 383 13.45 3.98 13.64
CA TRP A 383 12.82 3.02 14.54
C TRP A 383 13.77 1.89 14.96
N GLN A 384 14.49 1.30 14.00
CA GLN A 384 15.49 0.26 14.28
C GLN A 384 16.64 0.78 15.14
N ALA A 385 17.11 2.01 14.90
CA ALA A 385 18.16 2.62 15.72
C ALA A 385 17.70 2.83 17.17
N VAL A 386 16.47 3.28 17.39
CA VAL A 386 15.87 3.42 18.74
C VAL A 386 15.74 2.06 19.42
N ALA A 387 15.25 1.03 18.71
CA ALA A 387 15.14 -0.32 19.24
C ALA A 387 16.51 -0.91 19.62
N ALA A 388 17.53 -0.71 18.79
CA ALA A 388 18.90 -1.16 19.07
C ALA A 388 19.53 -0.43 20.26
N MET A 389 19.24 0.87 20.44
CA MET A 389 19.64 1.61 21.63
C MET A 389 18.97 1.08 22.90
N GLY A 390 17.68 0.74 22.84
CA GLY A 390 16.96 0.07 23.93
C GLY A 390 17.59 -1.28 24.30
N ALA A 391 17.84 -2.13 23.31
CA ALA A 391 18.46 -3.45 23.53
C ALA A 391 19.88 -3.37 24.11
N LYS A 392 20.68 -2.36 23.72
CA LYS A 392 22.00 -2.11 24.34
C LYS A 392 21.87 -1.66 25.80
N GLY A 393 20.85 -0.85 26.12
CA GLY A 393 20.52 -0.48 27.49
C GLY A 393 20.20 -1.70 28.36
N ASP A 394 19.33 -2.58 27.86
CA ASP A 394 18.94 -3.82 28.55
C ASP A 394 20.13 -4.78 28.74
N ALA A 395 20.99 -4.91 27.72
CA ALA A 395 22.19 -5.74 27.79
C ALA A 395 23.18 -5.23 28.84
N LYS A 396 23.38 -3.91 28.92
CA LYS A 396 24.22 -3.28 29.93
C LYS A 396 23.65 -3.48 31.34
N GLY A 397 22.33 -3.33 31.52
CA GLY A 397 21.66 -3.60 32.78
C GLY A 397 21.79 -5.06 33.24
N ARG A 398 21.68 -6.02 32.31
CA ARG A 398 21.93 -7.45 32.61
C ARG A 398 23.39 -7.72 32.98
N GLN A 399 24.34 -7.06 32.32
CA GLN A 399 25.76 -7.22 32.63
C GLN A 399 26.10 -6.67 34.02
N GLU A 400 25.52 -5.53 34.39
CA GLU A 400 25.66 -4.95 35.74
C GLU A 400 25.01 -5.86 36.81
N ALA A 401 23.84 -6.43 36.53
CA ALA A 401 23.18 -7.38 37.44
C ALA A 401 23.98 -8.68 37.62
N VAL A 402 24.56 -9.24 36.55
CA VAL A 402 25.44 -10.43 36.62
C VAL A 402 26.74 -10.10 37.37
N ALA A 403 27.30 -8.91 37.17
CA ALA A 403 28.48 -8.46 37.92
C ALA A 403 28.18 -8.30 39.41
N ALA A 404 27.00 -7.79 39.78
CA ALA A 404 26.56 -7.72 41.18
C ALA A 404 26.37 -9.12 41.78
N ALA A 405 25.66 -10.01 41.09
CA ALA A 405 25.45 -11.38 41.55
C ALA A 405 26.77 -12.17 41.71
N LYS A 406 27.76 -11.93 40.84
CA LYS A 406 29.10 -12.53 40.99
C LYS A 406 29.81 -12.02 42.25
N ARG A 407 29.75 -10.73 42.55
CA ARG A 407 30.35 -10.17 43.78
C ARG A 407 29.70 -10.76 45.03
N ASP A 408 28.38 -10.93 45.02
CA ASP A 408 27.66 -11.55 46.14
C ASP A 408 28.04 -13.02 46.30
N LEU A 409 28.23 -13.75 45.20
CA LEU A 409 28.68 -15.14 45.23
C LEU A 409 30.12 -15.26 45.77
N ASP A 410 31.03 -14.39 45.33
CA ASP A 410 32.41 -14.35 45.82
C ASP A 410 32.47 -14.02 47.32
N ALA A 411 31.63 -13.07 47.78
CA ALA A 411 31.52 -12.72 49.20
C ALA A 411 30.93 -13.85 50.06
N ASN A 412 29.99 -14.62 49.51
CA ASN A 412 29.46 -15.80 50.19
C ASN A 412 30.47 -16.95 50.22
N ALA A 413 31.29 -17.11 49.17
CA ALA A 413 32.34 -18.11 49.12
C ALA A 413 33.43 -17.85 50.17
N THR A 414 33.85 -16.59 50.34
CA THR A 414 34.81 -16.22 51.41
C THR A 414 34.22 -16.46 52.80
N ARG A 415 32.97 -16.07 53.02
CA ARG A 415 32.27 -16.33 54.29
C ARG A 415 32.09 -17.81 54.59
N GLY A 416 31.89 -18.62 53.56
CA GLY A 416 31.85 -20.09 53.66
C GLY A 416 33.20 -20.68 54.08
N ALA A 417 34.31 -20.13 53.58
CA ALA A 417 35.66 -20.56 53.98
C ALA A 417 35.97 -20.21 55.45
N GLU A 418 35.58 -19.01 55.90
CA GLU A 418 35.74 -18.58 57.30
C GLU A 418 34.97 -19.50 58.27
N LEU A 419 33.72 -19.85 57.93
CA LEU A 419 32.90 -20.75 58.75
C LEU A 419 33.46 -22.18 58.80
N LEU A 420 34.13 -22.64 57.74
CA LEU A 420 34.81 -23.94 57.73
C LEU A 420 36.01 -23.96 58.66
N GLU A 421 36.82 -22.90 58.66
CA GLU A 421 37.93 -22.75 59.61
C GLU A 421 37.43 -22.68 61.06
N GLU A 422 36.34 -21.95 61.31
CA GLU A 422 35.72 -21.85 62.64
C GLU A 422 35.19 -23.21 63.11
N ARG A 423 34.51 -23.97 62.24
CA ARG A 423 34.05 -25.33 62.53
C ARG A 423 35.21 -26.25 62.89
N ASP A 424 36.32 -26.20 62.14
CA ASP A 424 37.47 -27.07 62.37
C ASP A 424 38.25 -26.67 63.64
N ALA A 425 38.25 -25.40 64.00
CA ALA A 425 38.75 -24.92 65.29
C ALA A 425 37.89 -25.42 66.47
N LEU A 426 36.57 -25.30 66.35
CA LEU A 426 35.62 -25.78 67.37
C LEU A 426 35.71 -27.31 67.55
N ARG A 427 35.84 -28.06 66.46
CA ARG A 427 35.99 -29.53 66.52
C ARG A 427 37.22 -29.95 67.31
N ARG A 428 38.38 -29.31 67.06
CA ARG A 428 39.62 -29.56 67.83
C ARG A 428 39.46 -29.25 69.32
N LYS A 429 38.69 -28.20 69.64
CA LYS A 429 38.39 -27.81 71.03
C LYS A 429 37.51 -28.86 71.72
N ILE A 430 36.51 -29.40 71.03
CA ILE A 430 35.67 -30.49 71.53
C ILE A 430 36.50 -31.76 71.78
N GLU A 431 37.35 -32.15 70.83
CA GLU A 431 38.22 -33.32 70.97
C GLU A 431 39.15 -33.22 72.20
N THR A 432 39.69 -32.01 72.45
CA THR A 432 40.53 -31.75 73.64
C THR A 432 39.73 -31.89 74.95
N LEU A 433 38.53 -31.32 75.00
CA LEU A 433 37.67 -31.39 76.19
C LEU A 433 37.18 -32.80 76.50
N CYS A 434 36.82 -33.59 75.48
CA CYS A 434 36.44 -34.99 75.66
C CYS A 434 37.59 -35.81 76.27
N ARG A 435 38.83 -35.60 75.81
CA ARG A 435 40.00 -36.30 76.34
C ARG A 435 40.20 -36.05 77.84
N GLU A 436 40.13 -34.78 78.27
CA GLU A 436 40.29 -34.44 79.69
C GLU A 436 39.13 -34.96 80.56
N ALA A 437 37.90 -34.85 80.06
CA ALA A 437 36.70 -35.33 80.76
C ALA A 437 36.69 -36.86 80.95
N GLU A 438 37.09 -37.62 79.92
CA GLU A 438 37.15 -39.09 80.00
C GLU A 438 38.26 -39.58 80.92
N ALA A 439 39.45 -38.95 80.88
CA ALA A 439 40.56 -39.26 81.79
C ALA A 439 40.17 -39.06 83.26
N GLY A 440 39.60 -37.90 83.58
CA GLY A 440 39.15 -37.58 84.93
C GLY A 440 38.01 -38.50 85.40
N GLY A 441 37.03 -38.74 84.53
CA GLY A 441 35.88 -39.60 84.84
C GLY A 441 36.25 -41.07 85.05
N PHE A 442 37.27 -41.58 84.36
CA PHE A 442 37.78 -42.94 84.59
C PHE A 442 38.53 -43.04 85.92
N MET A 443 39.44 -42.10 86.21
CA MET A 443 40.20 -42.06 87.45
C MET A 443 39.29 -42.07 88.68
N VAL A 444 38.26 -41.19 88.69
CA VAL A 444 37.32 -41.10 89.83
C VAL A 444 36.55 -42.41 90.01
N ARG A 445 36.11 -43.06 88.93
CA ARG A 445 35.39 -44.33 89.00
C ARG A 445 36.28 -45.48 89.48
N ALA A 446 37.52 -45.55 89.00
CA ALA A 446 38.50 -46.55 89.44
C ALA A 446 38.85 -46.38 90.92
N LEU A 447 39.05 -45.14 91.38
CA LEU A 447 39.28 -44.82 92.79
C LEU A 447 38.07 -45.12 93.68
N SER A 448 36.85 -44.81 93.23
CA SER A 448 35.62 -45.14 93.99
C SER A 448 35.47 -46.64 94.17
N ALA A 449 35.67 -47.41 93.08
CA ALA A 449 35.63 -48.87 93.15
C ALA A 449 36.69 -49.43 94.10
N ALA A 450 37.92 -48.93 94.01
CA ALA A 450 39.00 -49.30 94.93
C ALA A 450 38.66 -48.99 96.40
N ARG A 451 37.98 -47.87 96.67
CA ARG A 451 37.56 -47.51 98.01
C ARG A 451 36.40 -48.36 98.52
N GLU A 452 35.38 -48.60 97.70
CA GLU A 452 34.16 -49.32 98.08
C GLU A 452 34.43 -50.80 98.35
N THR A 453 35.30 -51.43 97.57
CA THR A 453 35.58 -52.87 97.72
C THR A 453 36.69 -53.17 98.72
N LYS A 454 37.22 -52.16 99.40
CA LYS A 454 38.38 -52.26 100.29
C LYS A 454 38.02 -52.98 101.60
N PRO A 455 38.56 -54.17 101.89
CA PRO A 455 38.40 -54.81 103.19
C PRO A 455 39.28 -54.15 104.26
N ASP A 456 38.92 -54.37 105.53
CA ASP A 456 39.74 -53.95 106.67
C ASP A 456 41.11 -54.64 106.65
N GLY A 457 42.18 -53.89 106.94
CA GLY A 457 43.56 -54.41 106.89
C GLY A 457 44.32 -54.16 105.56
N ILE A 458 43.80 -53.31 104.67
CA ILE A 458 44.50 -52.80 103.48
C ILE A 458 44.75 -51.29 103.59
N TRP A 459 45.86 -50.77 103.05
CA TRP A 459 46.14 -49.33 102.90
C TRP A 459 46.72 -49.06 101.52
N LEU A 460 46.17 -48.06 100.81
CA LEU A 460 46.70 -47.64 99.50
C LEU A 460 47.69 -46.49 99.71
N THR A 461 48.87 -46.57 99.10
CA THR A 461 49.97 -45.63 99.25
C THR A 461 50.20 -44.77 98.01
N SER A 462 49.94 -45.30 96.81
CA SER A 462 50.00 -44.53 95.56
C SER A 462 49.00 -45.01 94.53
N VAL A 463 48.62 -44.09 93.63
CA VAL A 463 47.75 -44.33 92.49
C VAL A 463 48.35 -43.62 91.29
N ASP A 464 48.72 -44.40 90.28
CA ASP A 464 49.25 -43.89 89.01
C ASP A 464 48.30 -44.29 87.89
N MET A 465 48.05 -43.39 86.92
CA MET A 465 47.22 -43.71 85.75
C MET A 465 48.01 -43.47 84.48
N THR A 466 48.04 -44.48 83.61
CA THR A 466 48.67 -44.42 82.31
C THR A 466 47.65 -44.75 81.21
N PRO A 467 47.71 -44.10 80.03
CA PRO A 467 46.85 -44.45 78.90
C PRO A 467 47.11 -45.89 78.42
N ALA A 468 46.06 -46.65 78.13
CA ALA A 468 46.18 -47.99 77.57
C ALA A 468 46.10 -47.93 76.02
N GLY A 469 47.26 -47.93 75.35
CA GLY A 469 47.35 -47.97 73.88
C GLY A 469 48.56 -47.20 73.32
N GLN A 470 48.94 -47.47 72.07
CA GLN A 470 50.03 -46.77 71.37
C GLN A 470 49.61 -45.43 70.73
N ASP A 471 48.31 -45.13 70.71
CA ASP A 471 47.77 -43.88 70.17
C ASP A 471 47.46 -42.92 71.32
N GLU A 472 48.35 -41.94 71.54
CA GLU A 472 48.24 -40.98 72.64
C GLU A 472 47.08 -39.99 72.49
N THR A 473 46.47 -39.92 71.31
CA THR A 473 45.49 -38.87 70.96
C THR A 473 44.08 -39.13 71.53
N LEU A 474 43.60 -40.38 71.49
CA LEU A 474 42.32 -40.83 72.07
C LEU A 474 42.49 -42.24 72.66
N PRO A 475 43.01 -42.37 73.89
CA PRO A 475 43.23 -43.68 74.49
C PRO A 475 41.89 -44.38 74.74
N ARG A 476 41.74 -45.61 74.22
CA ARG A 476 40.50 -46.42 74.35
C ARG A 476 40.26 -46.96 75.76
N GLY A 477 41.19 -46.73 76.67
CA GLY A 477 41.12 -47.12 78.06
C GLY A 477 42.28 -46.50 78.84
N TYR A 478 42.17 -46.53 80.16
CA TYR A 478 43.23 -46.11 81.06
C TYR A 478 43.57 -47.27 81.96
N ARG A 479 44.84 -47.35 82.32
CA ARG A 479 45.37 -48.34 83.21
C ARG A 479 45.72 -47.65 84.52
N VAL A 480 45.08 -48.08 85.60
CA VAL A 480 45.30 -47.52 86.93
C VAL A 480 46.11 -48.52 87.75
N ARG A 481 47.30 -48.10 88.14
CA ARG A 481 48.19 -48.84 89.01
C ARG A 481 48.00 -48.36 90.44
N LEU A 482 47.54 -49.25 91.31
CA LEU A 482 47.36 -49.01 92.75
C LEU A 482 48.48 -49.72 93.51
N ARG A 483 49.16 -49.02 94.42
CA ARG A 483 50.11 -49.62 95.35
C ARG A 483 49.62 -49.50 96.78
N GLY A 484 49.95 -50.48 97.61
CA GLY A 484 49.49 -50.49 98.99
C GLY A 484 50.11 -51.57 99.87
N LEU A 485 49.72 -51.55 101.14
CA LEU A 485 50.10 -52.50 102.18
C LEU A 485 48.87 -53.33 102.59
N ALA A 486 49.07 -54.63 102.81
CA ALA A 486 48.02 -55.57 103.24
C ALA A 486 48.48 -56.43 104.42
N GLN A 487 47.58 -56.68 105.38
CA GLN A 487 47.86 -57.44 106.61
C GLN A 487 48.04 -58.95 106.35
N ASP A 488 48.99 -59.58 107.05
CA ASP A 488 49.38 -61.00 106.92
C ASP A 488 48.30 -61.96 107.46
N PRO A 489 47.80 -62.94 106.67
CA PRO A 489 46.79 -63.88 107.14
C PRO A 489 47.38 -65.05 107.93
N GLU A 490 47.24 -65.04 109.26
CA GLU A 490 47.23 -66.27 110.06
C GLU A 490 45.79 -66.81 110.14
N GLU A 491 45.61 -68.08 109.78
CA GLU A 491 44.34 -68.83 109.75
C GLU A 491 43.22 -68.27 108.83
N GLY A 492 43.36 -68.52 107.53
CA GLY A 492 42.22 -68.91 106.67
C GLY A 492 41.52 -67.84 105.80
N LYS A 493 41.80 -66.54 105.95
CA LYS A 493 41.29 -65.49 105.04
C LYS A 493 42.31 -64.37 104.82
N GLY A 494 42.84 -64.25 103.60
CA GLY A 494 43.77 -63.19 103.20
C GLY A 494 43.03 -61.95 102.68
N SER A 495 43.32 -60.78 103.25
CA SER A 495 42.73 -59.49 102.88
C SER A 495 42.97 -59.11 101.41
N LEU A 496 44.16 -59.39 100.85
CA LEU A 496 44.52 -59.05 99.47
C LEU A 496 43.81 -59.92 98.39
N PRO A 497 43.77 -61.26 98.49
CA PRO A 497 42.95 -62.09 97.60
C PRO A 497 41.46 -61.72 97.62
N GLU A 498 40.89 -61.39 98.78
CA GLU A 498 39.50 -60.93 98.90
C GLU A 498 39.31 -59.58 98.18
N TYR A 499 40.23 -58.64 98.35
CA TYR A 499 40.19 -57.35 97.66
C TYR A 499 40.26 -57.49 96.13
N MET A 500 41.13 -58.38 95.62
CA MET A 500 41.21 -58.68 94.19
C MET A 500 39.94 -59.33 93.64
N ALA A 501 39.35 -60.27 94.39
CA ALA A 501 38.12 -60.92 93.98
C ALA A 501 36.93 -59.94 93.97
N ALA A 502 36.89 -59.01 94.93
CA ALA A 502 35.88 -57.95 94.99
C ALA A 502 36.02 -56.95 93.84
N LEU A 503 37.25 -56.52 93.52
CA LEU A 503 37.53 -55.65 92.38
C LEU A 503 37.18 -56.29 91.03
N LYS A 504 37.49 -57.58 90.83
CA LYS A 504 37.12 -58.33 89.59
C LYS A 504 35.62 -58.52 89.43
N LYS A 505 34.87 -58.56 90.52
CA LYS A 505 33.39 -58.68 90.52
C LYS A 505 32.69 -57.33 90.46
N HIS A 506 33.44 -56.22 90.54
CA HIS A 506 32.86 -54.89 90.48
C HIS A 506 32.23 -54.64 89.09
N PRO A 507 31.06 -53.97 89.00
CA PRO A 507 30.34 -53.74 87.74
C PRO A 507 31.14 -53.00 86.65
N LEU A 508 32.26 -52.38 87.02
CA LEU A 508 33.17 -51.68 86.10
C LEU A 508 34.03 -52.63 85.25
N GLY A 509 33.98 -53.95 85.48
CA GLY A 509 34.64 -54.94 84.61
C GLY A 509 36.17 -54.87 84.60
N LEU A 510 36.76 -54.43 85.71
CA LEU A 510 38.19 -54.16 85.83
C LEU A 510 39.01 -55.46 85.70
N ALA A 511 39.97 -55.48 84.77
CA ALA A 511 40.96 -56.55 84.75
C ALA A 511 42.03 -56.27 85.80
N VAL A 512 42.15 -57.15 86.79
CA VAL A 512 43.07 -56.97 87.93
C VAL A 512 44.22 -57.97 87.86
N THR A 513 45.44 -57.47 87.75
CA THR A 513 46.67 -58.24 87.98
C THR A 513 47.33 -57.77 89.27
N SER A 514 48.02 -58.66 89.98
CA SER A 514 48.73 -58.31 91.21
C SER A 514 50.18 -58.75 91.19
N ARG A 515 51.06 -57.97 91.82
CA ARG A 515 52.41 -58.40 92.14
C ARG A 515 52.64 -58.26 93.65
N LYS A 516 53.03 -59.34 94.32
CA LYS A 516 53.36 -59.36 95.74
C LYS A 516 54.84 -59.02 95.91
N TYR A 517 55.14 -58.13 96.86
CA TYR A 517 56.50 -57.81 97.27
C TYR A 517 56.80 -58.45 98.63
N ASP A 518 58.07 -58.78 98.86
CA ASP A 518 58.52 -59.69 99.93
C ASP A 518 58.27 -59.14 101.35
N LYS A 519 58.20 -60.03 102.35
CA LYS A 519 57.96 -59.66 103.76
C LYS A 519 59.12 -58.80 104.26
N GLN A 520 58.87 -57.57 104.69
CA GLN A 520 59.90 -56.82 105.42
C GLN A 520 59.94 -57.30 106.87
N GLU A 521 61.13 -57.73 107.32
CA GLU A 521 61.33 -58.29 108.66
C GLU A 521 60.84 -57.32 109.75
N GLY A 522 59.92 -57.79 110.60
CA GLY A 522 59.48 -57.09 111.81
C GLY A 522 58.11 -56.41 111.77
N THR A 523 57.36 -56.45 110.64
CA THR A 523 55.97 -55.94 110.58
C THR A 523 55.03 -56.90 109.85
N SER A 524 53.78 -56.99 110.33
CA SER A 524 52.77 -57.97 109.89
C SER A 524 52.06 -57.60 108.58
N PHE A 525 52.68 -56.81 107.69
CA PHE A 525 52.07 -56.34 106.43
C PHE A 525 53.01 -56.58 105.24
N PHE A 526 52.44 -56.76 104.04
CA PHE A 526 53.20 -56.88 102.78
C PHE A 526 52.75 -55.85 101.76
N GLU A 527 53.66 -55.47 100.88
CA GLU A 527 53.38 -54.55 99.79
C GLU A 527 52.80 -55.29 98.56
N PHE A 528 51.85 -54.64 97.90
CA PHE A 528 51.24 -55.14 96.68
C PHE A 528 51.05 -54.03 95.66
N GLU A 529 51.10 -54.42 94.39
CA GLU A 529 50.72 -53.58 93.26
C GLU A 529 49.55 -54.23 92.54
N LEU A 530 48.49 -53.48 92.26
CA LEU A 530 47.35 -53.88 91.42
C LEU A 530 47.32 -53.03 90.17
N GLU A 531 47.14 -53.66 89.01
CA GLU A 531 46.92 -52.98 87.75
C GLU A 531 45.46 -53.21 87.35
N LEU A 532 44.69 -52.12 87.24
CA LEU A 532 43.32 -52.09 86.75
C LEU A 532 43.35 -51.63 85.29
N GLN A 533 42.80 -52.41 84.37
CA GLN A 533 42.65 -52.01 82.97
C GLN A 533 41.19 -51.74 82.61
#